data_AF-A0A2D9Y3N9-F1
#
_entry.id   AF-A0A2D9Y3N9-F1
#
_cell.length_a   1.000
_cell.length_b   1.000
_cell.length_c   1.000
_cell.angle_alpha   90.00
_cell.angle_beta   90.00
_cell.angle_gamma   90.00
#
_symmetry.space_group_name_H-M   'P 1'
#
loop_
_entity.id
_entity.type
_entity.pdbx_description
1 polymer ?
#
loop_
_entity_poly.entity_id
_entity_poly.type
_entity_poly.pdbx_seq_one_letter_code
_entity_poly.pdbx_strand_id
1 'polypeptide(L)' 'QSPTPTTAGKGVKGFDGFIEYADKMSPLGNATADDCADYTVTLFSDLTKKVTLQNLYHDGGFSNVGVSDLVMEKFTDGQ' A
#
# COMPACT_ATOMS: atom_id res chain seq x y z
N GLN A 1 5.75 1.53 -0.48
CA GLN A 1 4.64 1.86 -1.38
C GLN A 1 3.75 0.64 -1.52
N SER A 2 2.43 0.79 -1.33
CA SER A 2 1.43 -0.26 -1.64
C SER A 2 1.39 -0.56 -3.15
N PRO A 3 0.85 -1.71 -3.59
CA PRO A 3 0.75 -2.03 -5.01
C PRO A 3 0.06 -0.91 -5.80
N THR A 4 0.74 -0.39 -6.83
CA THR A 4 0.21 0.66 -7.72
C THR A 4 0.15 0.13 -9.16
N PRO A 5 -0.94 0.37 -9.91
CA PRO A 5 -1.10 -0.11 -11.28
C PRO A 5 -0.18 0.62 -12.27
N THR A 6 1.05 0.14 -12.39
CA THR A 6 2.02 0.61 -13.40
C THR A 6 1.81 -0.10 -14.74
N THR A 7 2.35 0.46 -15.82
CA THR A 7 2.34 -0.16 -17.15
C THR A 7 2.95 -1.57 -17.13
N ALA A 8 4.04 -1.75 -16.36
CA ALA A 8 4.65 -3.06 -16.18
C ALA A 8 3.78 -4.01 -15.33
N GLY A 9 3.19 -3.51 -14.24
CA GLY A 9 2.34 -4.28 -13.34
C GLY A 9 1.08 -4.82 -14.02
N LYS A 10 0.48 -4.05 -14.93
CA LYS A 10 -0.69 -4.48 -15.73
C LYS A 10 -0.41 -5.70 -16.62
N GLY A 11 0.87 -5.99 -16.93
CA GLY A 11 1.26 -7.17 -17.70
C GLY A 11 1.34 -8.46 -16.88
N VAL A 12 1.22 -8.39 -15.55
CA VAL A 12 1.35 -9.54 -14.65
C VAL A 12 -0.03 -10.19 -14.47
N LYS A 13 -0.15 -11.46 -14.85
CA LYS A 13 -1.39 -12.22 -14.68
C LYS A 13 -1.78 -12.31 -13.20
N GLY A 14 -3.02 -11.94 -12.87
CA GLY A 14 -3.54 -11.97 -11.50
C GLY A 14 -3.14 -10.78 -10.63
N PHE A 15 -2.53 -9.74 -11.21
CA PHE A 15 -2.13 -8.53 -10.48
C PHE A 15 -3.30 -7.83 -9.79
N ASP A 16 -4.48 -7.84 -10.40
CA ASP A 16 -5.70 -7.25 -9.83
C ASP A 16 -6.09 -7.88 -8.48
N GLY A 17 -5.87 -9.19 -8.31
CA GLY A 17 -6.12 -9.88 -7.05
C GLY A 17 -5.16 -9.44 -5.94
N PHE A 18 -3.91 -9.12 -6.28
CA PHE A 18 -2.95 -8.56 -5.32
C PHE A 18 -3.29 -7.12 -4.94
N ILE A 19 -3.79 -6.31 -5.88
CA ILE A 19 -4.29 -4.96 -5.58
C ILE A 19 -5.49 -5.05 -4.63
N GLU A 20 -6.49 -5.89 -4.92
CA GLU A 20 -7.69 -6.02 -4.08
C GLU A 20 -7.35 -6.53 -2.67
N TYR A 21 -6.44 -7.49 -2.57
CA TYR A 21 -5.97 -7.99 -1.28
C TYR A 21 -5.26 -6.90 -0.47
N ALA A 22 -4.34 -6.17 -1.10
CA ALA A 22 -3.63 -5.08 -0.43
C ALA A 22 -4.58 -3.95 -0.01
N ASP A 23 -5.59 -3.64 -0.82
CA ASP A 23 -6.59 -2.63 -0.52
C ASP A 23 -7.38 -2.98 0.74
N LYS A 24 -7.86 -4.23 0.83
CA LYS A 24 -8.65 -4.72 1.98
C LYS A 24 -7.82 -4.88 3.25
N MET A 25 -6.52 -5.12 3.13
CA MET A 25 -5.61 -5.21 4.26
C MET A 25 -5.22 -3.84 4.81
N SER A 26 -5.26 -2.80 3.98
CA SER A 26 -4.84 -1.44 4.33
C SER A 26 -6.01 -0.67 4.96
N PRO A 27 -5.92 -0.21 6.22
CA PRO A 27 -7.01 0.55 6.85
C PRO A 27 -7.40 1.83 6.10
N LEU A 28 -6.46 2.43 5.36
CA LEU A 28 -6.70 3.61 4.53
C LEU A 28 -6.79 3.30 3.02
N GLY A 29 -6.88 2.01 2.66
CA GLY A 29 -6.81 1.57 1.26
C GLY A 29 -5.41 1.71 0.65
N ASN A 30 -5.28 1.32 -0.61
CA ASN A 30 -4.01 1.46 -1.33
C ASN A 30 -3.69 2.94 -1.63
N ALA A 31 -2.46 3.35 -1.32
CA ALA A 31 -1.94 4.65 -1.75
C ALA A 31 -1.82 4.72 -3.28
N THR A 32 -2.28 5.83 -3.86
CA THR A 32 -2.18 6.11 -5.29
C THR A 32 -0.76 6.54 -5.70
N ALA A 33 -0.56 6.71 -7.01
CA ALA A 33 0.70 7.26 -7.53
C ALA A 33 0.90 8.73 -7.09
N ASP A 34 -0.18 9.51 -7.04
CA ASP A 34 -0.13 10.92 -6.62
C ASP A 34 0.14 11.03 -5.12
N ASP A 35 -0.47 10.18 -4.29
CA ASP A 35 -0.15 10.14 -2.85
C ASP A 35 1.34 9.81 -2.61
N CYS A 36 1.90 8.91 -3.41
CA CYS A 36 3.33 8.59 -3.34
C CYS A 36 4.19 9.79 -3.78
N ALA A 37 3.74 10.59 -4.75
CA ALA A 37 4.44 11.80 -5.17
C ALA A 37 4.43 12.84 -4.04
N ASP A 38 3.27 13.10 -3.44
CA ASP A 38 3.12 14.03 -2.32
C ASP A 38 3.98 13.60 -1.12
N TYR A 39 3.96 12.31 -0.77
CA TYR A 39 4.82 11.77 0.29
C TYR A 39 6.31 11.96 -0.04
N THR A 40 6.71 11.72 -1.29
CA THR A 40 8.11 11.88 -1.74
C THR A 40 8.57 13.35 -1.65
N VAL A 41 7.68 14.31 -1.95
CA VAL A 41 7.99 15.74 -1.79
C VAL A 41 8.36 16.05 -0.33
N THR A 42 7.70 15.42 0.65
CA THR A 42 8.06 15.58 2.06
C THR A 42 9.51 15.13 2.33
N LEU A 43 9.96 14.04 1.68
CA LEU A 43 11.30 13.48 1.87
C LEU A 43 12.40 14.36 1.27
N PHE A 44 12.08 15.16 0.24
CA PHE A 44 12.99 16.16 -0.33
C PHE A 44 13.00 17.48 0.43
N SER A 45 12.05 17.71 1.34
CA SER A 45 11.96 18.94 2.10
C SER A 45 13.00 19.01 3.22
N ASP A 46 13.27 20.21 3.72
CA ASP A 46 14.14 20.42 4.89
C ASP A 46 13.62 19.74 6.17
N LEU A 47 12.33 19.40 6.22
CA LEU A 47 11.68 18.77 7.39
C LEU A 47 12.21 17.36 7.66
N THR A 48 12.77 16.68 6.65
CA THR A 48 13.24 15.30 6.73
C THR A 48 14.76 15.17 6.63
N LYS A 49 15.53 16.26 6.81
CA LYS A 49 17.01 16.27 6.63
C LYS A 49 17.81 15.27 7.48
N LYS A 50 17.19 14.70 8.53
CA LYS A 50 17.80 13.70 9.43
C LYS A 50 17.20 12.30 9.27
N VAL A 51 16.25 12.12 8.38
CA VAL A 51 15.67 10.81 8.07
C VAL A 51 16.54 10.16 6.98
N THR A 52 17.33 9.17 7.37
CA THR A 52 18.24 8.46 6.46
C THR A 52 18.32 6.97 6.80
N LEU A 53 18.68 6.13 5.83
CA LEU A 53 18.76 4.67 5.96
C LEU A 53 17.45 4.01 6.47
N GLN A 54 16.30 4.64 6.19
CA GLN A 54 14.99 4.13 6.60
C GLN A 54 14.32 3.41 5.42
N ASN A 55 13.63 2.31 5.72
CA ASN A 55 12.60 1.77 4.85
C ASN A 55 11.25 2.36 5.28
N LEU A 56 10.76 3.36 4.56
CA LEU A 56 9.54 4.09 4.90
C LEU A 56 8.34 3.50 4.17
N TYR A 57 7.43 2.89 4.93
CA TYR A 57 6.19 2.36 4.39
C TYR A 57 5.16 3.49 4.18
N HIS A 58 4.72 3.61 2.93
CA HIS A 58 3.62 4.46 2.51
C HIS A 58 2.63 3.57 1.78
N ASP A 59 1.67 3.01 2.49
CA ASP A 59 0.90 1.87 1.99
C ASP A 59 -0.48 1.75 2.65
N GLY A 60 -1.01 2.87 3.14
CA GLY A 60 -2.30 2.91 3.83
C GLY A 60 -2.38 2.07 5.10
N GLY A 61 -1.24 1.63 5.66
CA GLY A 61 -1.15 0.83 6.88
C GLY A 61 -0.95 -0.67 6.61
N PHE A 62 -0.87 -1.11 5.36
CA PHE A 62 -0.70 -2.51 4.96
C PHE A 62 0.39 -3.23 5.75
N SER A 63 1.61 -2.68 5.80
CA SER A 63 2.77 -3.37 6.40
C SER A 63 2.66 -3.58 7.91
N ASN A 64 1.72 -2.92 8.58
CA ASN A 64 1.49 -3.03 10.03
C ASN A 64 0.21 -3.79 10.39
N VAL A 65 -0.56 -4.24 9.41
CA VAL A 65 -1.77 -5.05 9.65
C VAL A 65 -1.46 -6.53 9.41
N GLY A 66 -1.63 -7.33 10.46
CA GLY A 66 -1.47 -8.79 10.38
C GLY A 66 -2.60 -9.47 9.61
N VAL A 67 -3.85 -9.20 9.99
CA VAL A 67 -5.06 -9.56 9.24
C VAL A 67 -6.11 -8.47 9.49
N SER A 68 -6.77 -7.98 8.44
CA SER A 68 -7.85 -7.01 8.58
C SER A 68 -9.21 -7.70 8.73
N ASP A 69 -10.18 -7.01 9.35
CA ASP A 69 -11.54 -7.53 9.51
C ASP A 69 -12.19 -7.86 8.16
N LEU A 70 -12.00 -6.99 7.15
CA LEU A 70 -12.50 -7.21 5.78
C LEU A 70 -11.96 -8.49 5.14
N VAL A 71 -10.71 -8.86 5.45
CA VAL A 71 -10.10 -10.09 4.98
C VAL A 71 -10.60 -11.27 5.80
N MET A 72 -10.71 -11.13 7.13
CA MET A 72 -11.29 -12.16 8.00
C MET A 72 -12.71 -12.53 7.59
N GLU A 73 -13.59 -11.55 7.37
CA GLU A 73 -14.97 -11.76 6.91
C GLU A 73 -15.02 -12.57 5.61
N LYS A 74 -14.16 -12.22 4.63
CA LYS A 74 -14.06 -12.97 3.36
C LYS A 74 -13.66 -14.44 3.56
N PHE A 75 -12.90 -14.76 4.62
CA PHE A 75 -12.48 -16.13 4.94
C PHE A 75 -13.46 -16.86 5.88
N THR A 76 -14.21 -16.15 6.71
CA THR A 76 -15.18 -16.73 7.66
C THR A 76 -16.57 -16.92 7.06
N ASP A 77 -17.01 -16.07 6.13
CA ASP A 77 -18.32 -16.16 5.46
C ASP A 77 -18.36 -17.22 4.34
N GLY A 78 -17.23 -17.90 4.11
CA GLY A 78 -17.13 -19.09 3.27
C GLY A 78 -17.53 -20.41 3.96
N GLN A 79 -18.16 -20.34 5.14
CA GLN A 79 -18.78 -21.48 5.85
C GLN A 79 -20.30 -21.48 5.73
#